data_AF-A0A257XFH7-F1
#
_entry.id   AF-A0A257XFH7-F1
#
_cell.length_a   1.000
_cell.length_b   1.000
_cell.length_c   1.000
_cell.angle_alpha   90.00
_cell.angle_beta   90.00
_cell.angle_gamma   90.00
#
_symmetry.space_group_name_H-M   'P 1'
#
loop_
_entity.id
_entity.type
_entity.pdbx_description
1 polymer ?
#
loop_
_entity_poly.entity_id
_entity_poly.type
_entity_poly.pdbx_seq_one_letter_code
_entity_poly.pdbx_strand_id
1 'polypeptide(L)'
;NPDVLGGMPYLIPELQRNFLAVMSVDANNVVASYSNKCGVAKQWCLAAPGSDIYSTVSVGTGTGAYDGYGTKSGTSMATPMVSGIAALVKEAFPWFTAYDLQQTLLTTATDIGEAGVDDVYGWGLANAGKAVLGYGMFTDTVAIDTKGYSSTFANDISGDGDLIKAGAGTLILSGTDTYTGNTYVLGGTLSINGSIISDVAVGEEGTLRGTGLIAAPVAVAGRLAPGNSPGTLTVAGPVTLLSSATFQADIDGTGTGTGAGNYSRLVTTGATGTVQVAGTLAPVLRGITGDATNAYTPALGSSYTIIQTSAGLSGSFASLAQPTAGLASATRFDALYSPQSLALVVTPLSYSNLAANGLFTSANASAVGGALDSIRPTAGVALTGATGGLFTGLYT
;
A
#
# COMPACT_ATOMS: atom_id res chain seq x y z
N ASN A 1 8.28 22.15 -32.64
CA ASN A 1 7.57 21.03 -33.27
C ASN A 1 8.54 19.90 -33.44
N PRO A 2 8.13 18.67 -33.08
CA PRO A 2 8.97 17.50 -33.19
C PRO A 2 9.20 17.20 -34.68
N ASP A 3 10.19 16.35 -34.97
CA ASP A 3 10.31 15.78 -36.31
C ASP A 3 9.15 14.79 -36.56
N VAL A 4 9.03 14.30 -37.80
CA VAL A 4 7.94 13.39 -38.20
C VAL A 4 7.95 12.11 -37.35
N LEU A 5 9.13 11.59 -37.00
CA LEU A 5 9.24 10.38 -36.19
C LEU A 5 8.86 10.63 -34.73
N GLY A 6 9.35 11.71 -34.12
CA GLY A 6 8.98 12.10 -32.76
C GLY A 6 7.50 12.44 -32.62
N GLY A 7 6.89 12.99 -33.68
CA GLY A 7 5.47 13.30 -33.77
C GLY A 7 4.58 12.13 -34.22
N MET A 8 5.13 10.96 -34.55
CA MET A 8 4.36 9.85 -35.13
C MET A 8 3.14 9.41 -34.29
N PRO A 9 3.20 9.41 -32.94
CA PRO A 9 2.02 9.09 -32.12
C PRO A 9 0.86 10.10 -32.22
N TYR A 10 1.06 11.27 -32.83
CA TYR A 10 -0.03 12.18 -33.20
C TYR A 10 -0.89 11.62 -34.35
N LEU A 11 -0.26 10.91 -35.29
CA LEU A 11 -0.92 10.31 -36.46
C LEU A 11 -1.40 8.88 -36.19
N ILE A 12 -0.73 8.17 -35.28
CA ILE A 12 -1.02 6.78 -34.88
C ILE A 12 -1.13 6.74 -33.35
N PRO A 13 -2.31 7.08 -32.77
CA PRO A 13 -2.49 7.23 -31.33
C PRO A 13 -2.12 6.00 -30.50
N GLU A 14 -2.20 4.80 -31.09
CA GLU A 14 -1.85 3.53 -30.45
C GLU A 14 -0.38 3.47 -30.01
N LEU A 15 0.48 4.30 -30.62
CA LEU A 15 1.90 4.37 -30.27
C LEU A 15 2.16 5.23 -29.02
N GLN A 16 1.23 6.10 -28.61
CA GLN A 16 1.47 7.08 -27.54
C GLN A 16 1.88 6.41 -26.23
N ARG A 17 1.34 5.23 -25.94
CA ARG A 17 1.61 4.49 -24.69
C ARG A 17 2.96 3.77 -24.65
N ASN A 18 3.68 3.69 -25.78
CA ASN A 18 4.91 2.91 -25.88
C ASN A 18 6.04 3.67 -26.62
N PHE A 19 5.93 4.98 -26.75
CA PHE A 19 6.84 5.80 -27.54
C PHE A 19 7.27 7.04 -26.76
N LEU A 20 8.56 7.23 -26.53
CA LEU A 20 9.08 8.37 -25.77
C LEU A 20 9.97 9.24 -26.68
N ALA A 21 9.56 10.48 -26.90
CA ALA A 21 10.37 11.47 -27.60
C ALA A 21 11.33 12.15 -26.60
N VAL A 22 12.58 12.38 -27.01
CA VAL A 22 13.59 13.02 -26.17
C VAL A 22 14.16 14.24 -26.87
N MET A 23 13.98 15.41 -26.26
CA MET A 23 14.59 16.66 -26.73
C MET A 23 15.87 16.98 -25.94
N SER A 24 16.74 17.83 -26.51
CA SER A 24 18.06 18.14 -25.95
C SER A 24 18.12 19.53 -25.31
N VAL A 25 18.57 19.59 -24.06
CA VAL A 25 18.93 20.85 -23.38
C VAL A 25 20.45 21.01 -23.24
N ASP A 26 20.87 22.25 -23.05
CA ASP A 26 22.25 22.60 -22.70
C ASP A 26 22.52 22.54 -21.18
N ALA A 27 23.73 22.91 -20.77
CA ALA A 27 24.15 22.89 -19.36
C ALA A 27 23.36 23.86 -18.46
N ASN A 28 22.61 24.80 -19.02
CA ASN A 28 21.75 25.74 -18.30
C ASN A 28 20.28 25.30 -18.32
N ASN A 29 19.99 24.06 -18.75
CA ASN A 29 18.64 23.52 -18.96
C ASN A 29 17.81 24.31 -19.99
N VAL A 30 18.47 25.02 -20.91
CA VAL A 30 17.80 25.72 -22.01
C VAL A 30 17.77 24.81 -23.24
N VAL A 31 16.65 24.81 -23.97
CA VAL A 31 16.54 24.07 -25.24
C VAL A 31 17.72 24.37 -26.16
N ALA A 32 18.44 23.34 -26.57
CA ALA A 32 19.59 23.50 -27.46
C ALA A 32 19.13 24.02 -28.83
N SER A 33 19.91 24.91 -29.45
CA SER A 33 19.54 25.59 -30.71
C SER A 33 19.25 24.64 -31.88
N TYR A 34 19.82 23.44 -31.85
CA TYR A 34 19.61 22.37 -32.84
C TYR A 34 18.44 21.42 -32.50
N SER A 35 17.91 21.48 -31.27
CA SER A 35 16.85 20.57 -30.83
C SER A 35 15.50 21.04 -31.31
N ASN A 36 14.72 20.12 -31.87
CA ASN A 36 13.30 20.32 -32.01
C ASN A 36 12.64 20.39 -30.63
N LYS A 37 11.64 21.28 -30.48
CA LYS A 37 10.77 21.39 -29.31
C LYS A 37 9.67 20.32 -29.34
N CYS A 38 9.21 19.87 -28.17
CA CYS A 38 8.23 18.80 -28.04
C CYS A 38 6.93 19.03 -28.83
N GLY A 39 6.36 20.24 -28.85
CA GLY A 39 5.18 20.61 -29.63
C GLY A 39 4.02 19.62 -29.49
N VAL A 40 3.49 19.13 -30.61
CA VAL A 40 2.40 18.12 -30.63
C VAL A 40 2.73 16.83 -29.88
N ALA A 41 4.02 16.55 -29.62
CA ALA A 41 4.48 15.38 -28.87
C ALA A 41 4.58 15.61 -27.35
N LYS A 42 4.19 16.77 -26.82
CA LYS A 42 4.37 17.13 -25.41
C LYS A 42 3.92 16.07 -24.41
N GLN A 43 2.85 15.32 -24.73
CA GLN A 43 2.30 14.28 -23.85
C GLN A 43 3.19 13.03 -23.74
N TRP A 44 4.10 12.81 -24.68
CA TRP A 44 5.05 11.68 -24.68
C TRP A 44 6.50 12.15 -24.91
N CYS A 45 6.81 13.38 -24.51
CA CYS A 45 8.11 14.01 -24.72
C CYS A 45 8.69 14.53 -23.40
N LEU A 46 9.99 14.34 -23.21
CA LEU A 46 10.74 14.95 -22.11
C LEU A 46 12.12 15.43 -22.59
N ALA A 47 12.78 16.24 -21.77
CA ALA A 47 14.10 16.79 -22.02
C ALA A 47 15.20 16.00 -21.32
N ALA A 48 16.38 15.93 -21.93
CA ALA A 48 17.60 15.47 -21.28
C ALA A 48 18.83 16.25 -21.77
N PRO A 49 19.93 16.29 -21.00
CA PRO A 49 21.14 16.96 -21.44
C PRO A 49 21.66 16.35 -22.74
N GLY A 50 21.97 17.17 -23.73
CA GLY A 50 22.50 16.67 -25.00
C GLY A 50 23.54 17.56 -25.66
N SER A 51 23.93 18.68 -25.04
CA SER A 51 25.05 19.53 -25.48
C SER A 51 26.35 19.19 -24.75
N ASP A 52 27.44 19.06 -25.50
CA ASP A 52 28.80 18.83 -25.00
C ASP A 52 28.95 17.58 -24.12
N ILE A 53 28.25 16.51 -24.50
CA ILE A 53 28.24 15.25 -23.76
C ILE A 53 29.52 14.48 -24.04
N TYR A 54 30.32 14.31 -23.00
CA TYR A 54 31.56 13.54 -23.04
C TYR A 54 31.27 12.04 -22.99
N SER A 55 31.69 11.32 -24.01
CA SER A 55 31.50 9.87 -24.09
C SER A 55 32.59 9.21 -24.94
N THR A 56 32.53 7.89 -25.04
CA THR A 56 33.44 7.13 -25.89
C THR A 56 33.19 7.45 -27.37
N VAL A 57 34.28 7.60 -28.11
CA VAL A 57 34.26 7.81 -29.56
C VAL A 57 35.38 6.98 -30.18
N SER A 58 35.13 6.42 -31.37
CA SER A 58 36.21 5.89 -32.18
C SER A 58 37.03 7.08 -32.71
N VAL A 59 38.31 7.14 -32.34
CA VAL A 59 39.21 8.20 -32.77
C VAL A 59 40.07 7.66 -33.92
N GLY A 60 39.96 8.27 -35.10
CA GLY A 60 40.73 7.92 -36.31
C GLY A 60 39.90 7.24 -37.41
N THR A 61 40.45 7.15 -38.62
CA THR A 61 39.92 6.35 -39.75
C THR A 61 41.02 5.46 -40.30
N GLY A 62 40.68 4.22 -40.72
CA GLY A 62 41.66 3.25 -41.25
C GLY A 62 42.49 2.54 -40.17
N THR A 63 43.70 2.10 -40.50
CA THR A 63 44.61 1.28 -39.68
C THR A 63 45.22 1.99 -38.45
N GLY A 64 44.70 3.15 -38.06
CA GLY A 64 45.11 3.93 -36.90
C GLY A 64 43.94 4.35 -36.00
N ALA A 65 42.78 3.69 -36.12
CA ALA A 65 41.67 3.89 -35.21
C ALA A 65 42.04 3.40 -33.80
N TYR A 66 41.83 4.24 -32.80
CA TYR A 66 41.94 3.89 -31.39
C TYR A 66 40.71 4.39 -30.63
N ASP A 67 40.35 3.69 -29.56
CA ASP A 67 39.23 4.10 -28.72
C ASP A 67 39.66 5.25 -27.80
N GLY A 68 38.83 6.28 -27.73
CA GLY A 68 39.09 7.44 -26.88
C GLY A 68 37.79 8.06 -26.41
N TYR A 69 37.90 9.28 -25.90
CA TYR A 69 36.75 10.05 -25.44
C TYR A 69 36.70 11.41 -26.14
N GLY A 70 35.49 11.90 -26.35
CA GLY A 70 35.25 13.20 -26.95
C GLY A 70 33.86 13.71 -26.60
N THR A 71 33.65 15.01 -26.79
CA THR A 71 32.33 15.64 -26.61
C THR A 71 31.57 15.68 -27.93
N LYS A 72 30.28 15.35 -27.88
CA LYS A 72 29.35 15.53 -29.00
C LYS A 72 28.06 16.18 -28.50
N SER A 73 27.36 16.83 -29.42
CA SER A 73 26.09 17.51 -29.15
C SER A 73 24.99 16.97 -30.07
N GLY A 74 23.79 16.78 -29.54
CA GLY A 74 22.64 16.30 -30.29
C GLY A 74 21.57 15.66 -29.42
N THR A 75 20.34 15.58 -29.94
CA THR A 75 19.29 14.72 -29.34
C THR A 75 19.71 13.24 -29.32
N SER A 76 20.63 12.84 -30.22
CA SER A 76 21.31 11.53 -30.17
C SER A 76 22.16 11.31 -28.92
N MET A 77 22.59 12.36 -28.21
CA MET A 77 23.30 12.28 -26.93
C MET A 77 22.34 12.35 -25.73
N ALA A 78 21.22 13.07 -25.87
CA ALA A 78 20.15 13.11 -24.86
C ALA A 78 19.40 11.77 -24.73
N THR A 79 19.07 11.14 -25.87
CA THR A 79 18.33 9.86 -25.94
C THR A 79 18.98 8.71 -25.15
N PRO A 80 20.30 8.43 -25.26
CA PRO A 80 20.92 7.37 -24.47
C PRO A 80 20.93 7.64 -22.96
N MET A 81 20.87 8.91 -22.50
CA MET A 81 20.71 9.18 -21.07
C MET A 81 19.35 8.71 -20.58
N VAL A 82 18.27 9.07 -21.28
CA VAL A 82 16.91 8.62 -20.94
C VAL A 82 16.79 7.11 -21.04
N SER A 83 17.46 6.49 -22.02
CA SER A 83 17.54 5.02 -22.14
C SER A 83 18.25 4.39 -20.93
N GLY A 84 19.33 5.02 -20.43
CA GLY A 84 20.02 4.59 -19.21
C GLY A 84 19.14 4.71 -17.97
N ILE A 85 18.40 5.82 -17.83
CA ILE A 85 17.43 5.99 -16.73
C ILE A 85 16.33 4.93 -16.82
N ALA A 86 15.82 4.66 -18.02
CA ALA A 86 14.83 3.62 -18.25
C ALA A 86 15.33 2.23 -17.82
N ALA A 87 16.62 1.93 -18.06
CA ALA A 87 17.24 0.70 -17.58
C ALA A 87 17.29 0.63 -16.03
N LEU A 88 17.62 1.73 -15.35
CA LEU A 88 17.61 1.80 -13.89
C LEU A 88 16.18 1.61 -13.32
N VAL A 89 15.17 2.22 -13.94
CA VAL A 89 13.76 2.03 -13.55
C VAL A 89 13.36 0.56 -13.76
N LYS A 90 13.77 -0.06 -14.86
CA LYS A 90 13.47 -1.47 -15.13
C LYS A 90 14.20 -2.42 -14.19
N GLU A 91 15.37 -2.04 -13.67
CA GLU A 91 16.07 -2.78 -12.60
C GLU A 91 15.31 -2.66 -11.27
N ALA A 92 14.86 -1.45 -10.90
CA ALA A 92 14.06 -1.22 -9.70
C ALA A 92 12.68 -1.90 -9.77
N PHE A 93 12.07 -1.94 -10.96
CA PHE A 93 10.74 -2.49 -11.21
C PHE A 93 10.74 -3.45 -12.43
N PRO A 94 11.25 -4.68 -12.27
CA PRO A 94 11.38 -5.64 -13.37
C PRO A 94 10.06 -5.99 -14.06
N TRP A 95 8.94 -5.86 -13.35
CA TRP A 95 7.60 -6.19 -13.82
C TRP A 95 6.89 -5.04 -14.57
N PHE A 96 7.44 -3.82 -14.60
CA PHE A 96 6.84 -2.70 -15.34
C PHE A 96 6.60 -3.03 -16.81
N THR A 97 5.42 -2.71 -17.32
CA THR A 97 5.16 -2.69 -18.76
C THR A 97 5.92 -1.53 -19.42
N ALA A 98 5.92 -1.47 -20.75
CA ALA A 98 6.48 -0.32 -21.47
C ALA A 98 5.73 0.98 -21.14
N TYR A 99 4.41 0.89 -20.90
CA TYR A 99 3.60 2.02 -20.46
C TYR A 99 4.00 2.48 -19.06
N ASP A 100 4.15 1.55 -18.10
CA ASP A 100 4.51 1.94 -16.73
C ASP A 100 5.89 2.59 -16.66
N LEU A 101 6.83 2.06 -17.44
CA LEU A 101 8.16 2.64 -17.59
C LEU A 101 8.10 4.05 -18.18
N GLN A 102 7.34 4.24 -19.27
CA GLN A 102 7.18 5.53 -19.90
C GLN A 102 6.52 6.55 -18.95
N GLN A 103 5.40 6.20 -18.33
CA GLN A 103 4.68 7.08 -17.42
C GLN A 103 5.53 7.43 -16.20
N THR A 104 6.31 6.48 -15.67
CA THR A 104 7.25 6.77 -14.59
C THR A 104 8.31 7.80 -15.02
N LEU A 105 8.91 7.66 -16.22
CA LEU A 105 9.89 8.62 -16.72
C LEU A 105 9.30 10.02 -16.94
N LEU A 106 8.09 10.09 -17.49
CA LEU A 106 7.39 11.35 -17.76
C LEU A 106 6.95 12.05 -16.47
N THR A 107 6.21 11.34 -15.61
CA THR A 107 5.59 11.92 -14.40
C THR A 107 6.59 12.26 -13.30
N THR A 108 7.82 11.78 -13.39
CA THR A 108 8.89 12.09 -12.44
C THR A 108 9.88 13.14 -12.95
N ALA A 109 9.74 13.58 -14.21
CA ALA A 109 10.58 14.63 -14.77
C ALA A 109 10.49 15.92 -13.94
N THR A 110 11.61 16.64 -13.86
CA THR A 110 11.67 17.94 -13.22
C THR A 110 11.08 18.97 -14.17
N ASP A 111 9.95 19.54 -13.79
CA ASP A 111 9.29 20.59 -14.56
C ASP A 111 10.23 21.79 -14.79
N ILE A 112 10.39 22.17 -16.07
CA ILE A 112 11.22 23.28 -16.52
C ILE A 112 10.49 24.00 -17.66
N GLY A 113 10.58 25.33 -17.70
CA GLY A 113 9.83 26.13 -18.67
C GLY A 113 8.52 26.65 -18.09
N GLU A 114 7.43 26.48 -18.83
CA GLU A 114 6.10 26.82 -18.33
C GLU A 114 5.63 25.73 -17.35
N ALA A 115 4.81 26.08 -16.37
CA ALA A 115 4.38 25.11 -15.38
C ALA A 115 3.53 23.99 -16.01
N GLY A 116 3.90 22.73 -15.74
CA GLY A 116 3.24 21.54 -16.26
C GLY A 116 3.68 21.16 -17.68
N VAL A 117 2.93 20.27 -18.33
CA VAL A 117 3.31 19.74 -19.65
C VAL A 117 3.19 20.81 -20.73
N ASP A 118 4.31 21.25 -21.29
CA ASP A 118 4.39 22.38 -22.23
C ASP A 118 4.86 22.00 -23.66
N ASP A 119 4.68 22.91 -24.61
CA ASP A 119 5.04 22.68 -26.03
C ASP A 119 6.56 22.76 -26.30
N VAL A 120 7.37 23.16 -25.32
CA VAL A 120 8.82 23.31 -25.44
C VAL A 120 9.54 22.07 -24.93
N TYR A 121 9.41 21.80 -23.63
CA TYR A 121 10.11 20.77 -22.87
C TYR A 121 9.25 19.53 -22.60
N GLY A 122 7.96 19.56 -22.95
CA GLY A 122 7.05 18.45 -22.68
C GLY A 122 6.88 18.30 -21.17
N TRP A 123 7.20 17.13 -20.65
CA TRP A 123 7.17 16.84 -19.21
C TRP A 123 8.33 17.45 -18.39
N GLY A 124 9.30 18.07 -19.05
CA GLY A 124 10.45 18.68 -18.40
C GLY A 124 11.70 17.78 -18.43
N LEU A 125 12.67 18.06 -17.55
CA LEU A 125 13.98 17.42 -17.55
C LEU A 125 13.95 16.04 -16.87
N ALA A 126 14.48 15.01 -17.54
CA ALA A 126 14.58 13.66 -17.01
C ALA A 126 15.22 13.63 -15.62
N ASN A 127 14.57 12.93 -14.67
CA ASN A 127 15.03 12.86 -13.28
C ASN A 127 15.22 11.40 -12.86
N ALA A 128 16.46 10.93 -12.95
CA ALA A 128 16.80 9.54 -12.60
C ALA A 128 16.47 9.21 -11.14
N GLY A 129 16.75 10.14 -10.23
CA GLY A 129 16.56 9.95 -8.79
C GLY A 129 15.10 9.76 -8.40
N LYS A 130 14.18 10.53 -9.00
CA LYS A 130 12.74 10.32 -8.80
C LYS A 130 12.23 9.10 -9.56
N ALA A 131 12.69 8.87 -10.79
CA ALA A 131 12.18 7.77 -11.62
C ALA A 131 12.37 6.39 -10.99
N VAL A 132 13.50 6.14 -10.31
CA VAL A 132 13.75 4.85 -9.63
C VAL A 132 12.92 4.63 -8.37
N LEU A 133 12.16 5.64 -7.93
CA LEU A 133 11.25 5.56 -6.78
C LEU A 133 9.79 5.28 -7.20
N GLY A 134 9.53 5.01 -8.48
CA GLY A 134 8.20 4.70 -9.00
C GLY A 134 7.49 5.91 -9.60
N TYR A 135 6.17 5.82 -9.78
CA TYR A 135 5.36 6.89 -10.37
C TYR A 135 5.47 8.22 -9.61
N GLY A 136 5.36 9.35 -10.31
CA GLY A 136 5.21 10.68 -9.69
C GLY A 136 3.79 11.26 -9.79
N MET A 137 2.98 10.71 -10.70
CA MET A 137 1.60 11.15 -10.93
C MET A 137 0.80 10.03 -11.59
N PHE A 138 -0.49 9.92 -11.27
CA PHE A 138 -1.47 9.12 -12.02
C PHE A 138 -2.30 10.07 -12.90
N THR A 139 -2.04 10.07 -14.20
CA THR A 139 -2.73 10.90 -15.20
C THR A 139 -3.98 10.24 -15.80
N ASP A 140 -4.06 8.92 -15.69
CA ASP A 140 -5.21 8.10 -16.05
C ASP A 140 -5.32 6.92 -15.08
N THR A 141 -6.28 6.04 -15.28
CA THR A 141 -6.39 4.81 -14.48
C THR A 141 -5.15 3.93 -14.65
N VAL A 142 -4.36 3.78 -13.59
CA VAL A 142 -3.15 2.98 -13.55
C VAL A 142 -3.45 1.62 -12.93
N ALA A 143 -3.40 0.56 -13.75
CA ALA A 143 -3.56 -0.82 -13.30
C ALA A 143 -2.20 -1.49 -13.06
N ILE A 144 -1.83 -1.65 -11.79
CA ILE A 144 -0.58 -2.24 -11.35
C ILE A 144 -0.76 -3.73 -11.04
N ASP A 145 -0.10 -4.60 -11.79
CA ASP A 145 0.12 -6.00 -11.45
C ASP A 145 1.61 -6.21 -11.14
N THR A 146 1.94 -6.37 -9.85
CA THR A 146 3.32 -6.58 -9.42
C THR A 146 3.84 -7.98 -9.71
N LYS A 147 3.09 -8.86 -10.37
CA LYS A 147 3.50 -10.20 -10.82
C LYS A 147 4.13 -11.07 -9.73
N GLY A 148 3.67 -10.92 -8.48
CA GLY A 148 4.20 -11.65 -7.32
C GLY A 148 5.37 -10.98 -6.62
N TYR A 149 5.92 -9.89 -7.16
CA TYR A 149 6.96 -9.10 -6.50
C TYR A 149 6.38 -8.25 -5.35
N SER A 150 7.26 -7.92 -4.39
CA SER A 150 7.03 -6.85 -3.41
C SER A 150 7.79 -5.61 -3.87
N SER A 151 7.07 -4.52 -4.15
CA SER A 151 7.67 -3.30 -4.73
C SER A 151 7.15 -2.05 -4.06
N THR A 152 8.04 -1.07 -3.88
CA THR A 152 7.74 0.19 -3.20
C THR A 152 7.74 1.33 -4.20
N PHE A 153 6.64 2.10 -4.23
CA PHE A 153 6.64 3.45 -4.77
C PHE A 153 6.85 4.43 -3.62
N ALA A 154 7.93 5.21 -3.71
CA ALA A 154 8.42 6.07 -2.65
C ALA A 154 8.37 7.57 -2.99
N ASN A 155 7.98 7.93 -4.21
CA ASN A 155 7.62 9.31 -4.53
C ASN A 155 6.29 9.69 -3.88
N ASP A 156 6.07 11.00 -3.74
CA ASP A 156 4.74 11.57 -3.51
C ASP A 156 3.98 11.54 -4.85
N ILE A 157 2.89 10.77 -4.92
CA ILE A 157 2.12 10.59 -6.15
C ILE A 157 0.94 11.55 -6.18
N SER A 158 0.81 12.33 -7.26
CA SER A 158 -0.28 13.28 -7.50
C SER A 158 -1.19 12.86 -8.67
N GLY A 159 -2.14 13.70 -9.08
CA GLY A 159 -2.97 13.48 -10.27
C GLY A 159 -4.42 13.07 -9.95
N ASP A 160 -5.22 12.88 -10.99
CA ASP A 160 -6.65 12.56 -10.90
C ASP A 160 -6.98 11.12 -11.33
N GLY A 161 -5.98 10.37 -11.78
CA GLY A 161 -6.10 8.98 -12.18
C GLY A 161 -6.37 8.02 -11.01
N ASP A 162 -7.17 6.98 -11.29
CA ASP A 162 -7.42 5.90 -10.35
C ASP A 162 -6.19 4.98 -10.21
N LEU A 163 -6.00 4.38 -9.03
CA LEU A 163 -5.06 3.29 -8.83
C LEU A 163 -5.82 1.96 -8.74
N ILE A 164 -5.48 1.01 -9.60
CA ILE A 164 -5.96 -0.38 -9.49
C ILE A 164 -4.78 -1.29 -9.15
N LYS A 165 -4.72 -1.80 -7.92
CA LYS A 165 -3.80 -2.88 -7.56
C LYS A 165 -4.45 -4.23 -7.91
N ALA A 166 -3.88 -4.90 -8.90
CA ALA A 166 -4.29 -6.22 -9.38
C ALA A 166 -3.17 -7.27 -9.24
N GLY A 167 -3.49 -8.53 -9.53
CA GLY A 167 -2.55 -9.63 -9.56
C GLY A 167 -1.90 -9.96 -8.20
N ALA A 168 -1.03 -10.97 -8.20
CA ALA A 168 -0.32 -11.39 -6.99
C ALA A 168 0.79 -10.39 -6.59
N GLY A 169 1.32 -10.53 -5.37
CA GLY A 169 2.40 -9.70 -4.85
C GLY A 169 1.90 -8.43 -4.15
N THR A 170 2.85 -7.61 -3.74
CA THR A 170 2.63 -6.44 -2.87
C THR A 170 3.08 -5.16 -3.55
N LEU A 171 2.21 -4.16 -3.58
CA LEU A 171 2.58 -2.77 -3.84
C LEU A 171 2.61 -2.01 -2.51
N ILE A 172 3.70 -1.31 -2.24
CA ILE A 172 3.89 -0.47 -1.06
C ILE A 172 3.90 0.99 -1.50
N LEU A 173 3.03 1.81 -0.94
CA LEU A 173 3.05 3.27 -1.10
C LEU A 173 3.65 3.89 0.16
N SER A 174 4.82 4.52 0.05
CA SER A 174 5.51 5.13 1.20
C SER A 174 5.58 6.65 1.14
N GLY A 175 5.14 7.28 0.05
CA GLY A 175 5.09 8.72 -0.12
C GLY A 175 3.87 9.38 0.54
N THR A 176 3.81 10.70 0.44
CA THR A 176 2.65 11.53 0.77
C THR A 176 1.81 11.72 -0.50
N ASP A 177 0.99 10.72 -0.81
CA ASP A 177 0.24 10.71 -2.05
C ASP A 177 -1.03 11.56 -1.96
N THR A 178 -1.22 12.38 -3.00
CA THR A 178 -2.28 13.38 -3.12
C THR A 178 -3.16 13.19 -4.36
N TYR A 179 -3.04 12.03 -5.03
CA TYR A 179 -3.93 11.72 -6.14
C TYR A 179 -5.38 11.61 -5.67
N THR A 180 -6.31 12.08 -6.51
CA THR A 180 -7.74 12.19 -6.17
C THR A 180 -8.61 11.10 -6.79
N GLY A 181 -8.09 10.35 -7.77
CA GLY A 181 -8.75 9.16 -8.29
C GLY A 181 -8.84 8.06 -7.23
N ASN A 182 -9.80 7.16 -7.40
CA ASN A 182 -10.09 6.10 -6.43
C ASN A 182 -8.98 5.04 -6.40
N THR A 183 -8.83 4.39 -5.25
CA THR A 183 -7.93 3.25 -5.06
C THR A 183 -8.71 1.94 -4.99
N TYR A 184 -8.48 1.04 -5.94
CA TYR A 184 -9.07 -0.30 -5.96
C TYR A 184 -8.01 -1.37 -5.70
N VAL A 185 -8.22 -2.20 -4.68
CA VAL A 185 -7.36 -3.36 -4.40
C VAL A 185 -8.12 -4.62 -4.83
N LEU A 186 -7.92 -5.02 -6.08
CA LEU A 186 -8.63 -6.14 -6.70
C LEU A 186 -7.87 -7.46 -6.58
N GLY A 187 -6.56 -7.42 -6.31
CA GLY A 187 -5.76 -8.63 -6.10
C GLY A 187 -4.43 -8.35 -5.40
N GLY A 188 -3.93 -9.38 -4.70
CA GLY A 188 -2.67 -9.29 -3.97
C GLY A 188 -2.78 -8.32 -2.80
N THR A 189 -1.70 -7.59 -2.50
CA THR A 189 -1.63 -6.70 -1.34
C THR A 189 -1.29 -5.26 -1.75
N LEU A 190 -2.04 -4.30 -1.20
CA LEU A 190 -1.66 -2.89 -1.14
C LEU A 190 -1.26 -2.55 0.29
N SER A 191 -0.05 -2.05 0.49
CA SER A 191 0.47 -1.60 1.78
C SER A 191 0.64 -0.08 1.78
N ILE A 192 -0.17 0.62 2.55
CA ILE A 192 -0.06 2.08 2.72
C ILE A 192 0.83 2.35 3.93
N ASN A 193 2.06 2.78 3.69
CA ASN A 193 3.05 3.11 4.73
C ASN A 193 3.31 4.62 4.85
N GLY A 194 3.01 5.38 3.80
CA GLY A 194 2.95 6.84 3.82
C GLY A 194 1.53 7.34 4.07
N SER A 195 1.02 8.19 3.20
CA SER A 195 -0.39 8.62 3.25
C SER A 195 -1.03 8.70 1.88
N ILE A 196 -2.35 8.48 1.81
CA ILE A 196 -3.16 8.74 0.62
C ILE A 196 -4.40 9.56 1.01
N ILE A 197 -4.98 10.30 0.07
CA ILE A 197 -6.22 11.07 0.26
C ILE A 197 -7.43 10.52 -0.51
N SER A 198 -7.24 9.43 -1.24
CA SER A 198 -8.24 8.82 -2.10
C SER A 198 -9.05 7.74 -1.39
N ASP A 199 -10.32 7.60 -1.79
CA ASP A 199 -11.20 6.53 -1.34
C ASP A 199 -10.59 5.16 -1.68
N VAL A 200 -10.70 4.20 -0.75
CA VAL A 200 -10.17 2.85 -0.95
C VAL A 200 -11.28 1.80 -0.96
N ALA A 201 -11.34 1.01 -2.03
CA ALA A 201 -12.19 -0.16 -2.14
C ALA A 201 -11.36 -1.43 -2.29
N VAL A 202 -11.47 -2.36 -1.35
CA VAL A 202 -10.77 -3.65 -1.36
C VAL A 202 -11.73 -4.74 -1.83
N GLY A 203 -11.49 -5.30 -3.01
CA GLY A 203 -12.22 -6.45 -3.55
C GLY A 203 -11.94 -7.74 -2.77
N GLU A 204 -12.71 -8.80 -3.03
CA GLU A 204 -12.65 -10.06 -2.26
C GLU A 204 -11.26 -10.73 -2.28
N GLU A 205 -10.52 -10.61 -3.38
CA GLU A 205 -9.17 -11.16 -3.53
C GLU A 205 -8.06 -10.17 -3.10
N GLY A 206 -8.45 -8.95 -2.72
CA GLY A 206 -7.54 -7.90 -2.30
C GLY A 206 -7.21 -7.93 -0.81
N THR A 207 -6.01 -7.49 -0.46
CA THR A 207 -5.58 -7.24 0.91
C THR A 207 -5.09 -5.80 1.05
N LEU A 208 -5.66 -5.06 2.00
CA LEU A 208 -5.16 -3.75 2.44
C LEU A 208 -4.40 -3.91 3.76
N ARG A 209 -3.22 -3.29 3.85
CA ARG A 209 -2.39 -3.24 5.06
C ARG A 209 -1.52 -1.99 5.11
N GLY A 210 -0.57 -1.98 6.05
CA GLY A 210 0.43 -0.93 6.20
C GLY A 210 0.25 -0.11 7.49
N THR A 211 1.17 0.82 7.72
CA THR A 211 1.24 1.61 8.96
C THR A 211 0.87 3.09 8.78
N GLY A 212 0.41 3.45 7.58
CA GLY A 212 0.21 4.82 7.15
C GLY A 212 -1.14 5.43 7.51
N LEU A 213 -1.45 6.53 6.81
CA LEU A 213 -2.71 7.28 6.91
C LEU A 213 -3.50 7.18 5.60
N ILE A 214 -4.77 6.79 5.71
CA ILE A 214 -5.74 6.94 4.62
C ILE A 214 -6.68 8.08 5.01
N ALA A 215 -6.57 9.23 4.35
CA ALA A 215 -7.37 10.41 4.64
C ALA A 215 -8.72 10.42 3.90
N ALA A 216 -9.36 9.26 3.82
CA ALA A 216 -10.58 9.02 3.05
C ALA A 216 -11.34 7.78 3.57
N PRO A 217 -12.61 7.59 3.15
CA PRO A 217 -13.36 6.35 3.36
C PRO A 217 -12.65 5.09 2.88
N VAL A 218 -12.86 3.98 3.60
CA VAL A 218 -12.37 2.64 3.23
C VAL A 218 -13.52 1.64 3.26
N ALA A 219 -13.73 0.92 2.15
CA ALA A 219 -14.67 -0.20 2.05
C ALA A 219 -13.93 -1.50 1.75
N VAL A 220 -14.23 -2.57 2.48
CA VAL A 220 -13.49 -3.84 2.40
C VAL A 220 -14.44 -5.00 2.17
N ALA A 221 -14.31 -5.66 1.02
CA ALA A 221 -14.89 -6.97 0.73
C ALA A 221 -13.90 -8.11 0.97
N GLY A 222 -12.59 -7.87 0.78
CA GLY A 222 -11.51 -8.84 0.99
C GLY A 222 -10.91 -8.77 2.39
N ARG A 223 -9.60 -8.56 2.48
CA ARG A 223 -8.87 -8.57 3.76
C ARG A 223 -8.39 -7.19 4.17
N LEU A 224 -8.63 -6.83 5.42
CA LEU A 224 -7.96 -5.72 6.10
C LEU A 224 -7.02 -6.29 7.16
N ALA A 225 -5.73 -6.04 7.02
CA ALA A 225 -4.69 -6.54 7.92
C ALA A 225 -3.77 -5.38 8.36
N PRO A 226 -4.17 -4.55 9.35
CA PRO A 226 -3.41 -3.36 9.73
C PRO A 226 -1.96 -3.64 10.11
N GLY A 227 -1.07 -2.72 9.75
CA GLY A 227 0.36 -2.78 10.01
C GLY A 227 1.18 -3.46 8.90
N ASN A 228 2.50 -3.37 9.04
CA ASN A 228 3.45 -4.26 8.34
C ASN A 228 3.67 -5.57 9.13
N SER A 229 2.60 -5.98 9.84
CA SER A 229 2.47 -7.20 10.63
C SER A 229 3.47 -7.36 11.80
N PRO A 230 3.10 -6.99 13.05
CA PRO A 230 1.97 -6.16 13.46
C PRO A 230 2.25 -4.65 13.33
N GLY A 231 1.19 -3.83 13.39
CA GLY A 231 1.30 -2.38 13.44
C GLY A 231 -0.06 -1.66 13.40
N THR A 232 -0.05 -0.33 13.42
CA THR A 232 -1.28 0.47 13.39
C THR A 232 -1.51 1.09 12.00
N LEU A 233 -2.67 0.85 11.38
CA LEU A 233 -3.15 1.59 10.21
C LEU A 233 -4.14 2.66 10.67
N THR A 234 -4.00 3.89 10.17
CA THR A 234 -4.88 5.01 10.53
C THR A 234 -5.78 5.41 9.36
N VAL A 235 -7.07 5.65 9.62
CA VAL A 235 -8.03 6.11 8.61
C VAL A 235 -8.77 7.36 9.11
N ALA A 236 -8.62 8.50 8.44
CA ALA A 236 -9.34 9.74 8.76
C ALA A 236 -10.69 9.81 8.02
N GLY A 237 -11.48 8.74 8.14
CA GLY A 237 -12.75 8.55 7.45
C GLY A 237 -13.47 7.29 7.94
N PRO A 238 -14.70 7.04 7.47
CA PRO A 238 -15.43 5.83 7.83
C PRO A 238 -14.79 4.58 7.23
N VAL A 239 -14.78 3.49 7.99
CA VAL A 239 -14.35 2.16 7.52
C VAL A 239 -15.53 1.21 7.54
N THR A 240 -15.81 0.55 6.42
CA THR A 240 -16.87 -0.47 6.30
C THR A 240 -16.27 -1.81 5.93
N LEU A 241 -16.40 -2.79 6.83
CA LEU A 241 -16.11 -4.20 6.54
C LEU A 241 -17.41 -4.88 6.10
N LEU A 242 -17.44 -5.40 4.89
CA LEU A 242 -18.58 -6.12 4.32
C LEU A 242 -18.67 -7.55 4.87
N SER A 243 -19.76 -8.26 4.55
CA SER A 243 -19.99 -9.62 5.06
C SER A 243 -18.97 -10.66 4.56
N SER A 244 -18.34 -10.42 3.42
CA SER A 244 -17.24 -11.25 2.89
C SER A 244 -15.89 -10.92 3.54
N ALA A 245 -15.80 -9.78 4.24
CA ALA A 245 -14.52 -9.25 4.70
C ALA A 245 -13.89 -10.11 5.79
N THR A 246 -12.56 -10.11 5.80
CA THR A 246 -11.75 -10.63 6.91
C THR A 246 -10.94 -9.50 7.54
N PHE A 247 -11.16 -9.24 8.82
CA PHE A 247 -10.27 -8.41 9.62
C PHE A 247 -9.20 -9.29 10.26
N GLN A 248 -7.95 -9.17 9.81
CA GLN A 248 -6.83 -9.90 10.37
C GLN A 248 -6.11 -9.07 11.42
N ALA A 249 -5.97 -9.61 12.63
CA ALA A 249 -5.23 -8.99 13.72
C ALA A 249 -4.00 -9.82 14.06
N ASP A 250 -2.82 -9.39 13.60
CA ASP A 250 -1.57 -10.05 13.99
C ASP A 250 -1.19 -9.62 15.42
N ILE A 251 -0.95 -10.58 16.31
CA ILE A 251 -0.64 -10.34 17.72
C ILE A 251 0.69 -11.03 18.04
N ASP A 252 1.74 -10.25 18.23
CA ASP A 252 3.08 -10.74 18.60
C ASP A 252 3.60 -10.11 19.91
N GLY A 253 2.70 -9.49 20.67
CA GLY A 253 2.97 -8.92 21.98
C GLY A 253 1.88 -7.94 22.39
N THR A 254 2.17 -7.13 23.41
CA THR A 254 1.22 -6.18 24.02
C THR A 254 1.46 -4.74 23.61
N GLY A 255 2.54 -4.45 22.88
CA GLY A 255 2.86 -3.12 22.37
C GLY A 255 1.96 -2.71 21.20
N THR A 256 1.95 -1.42 20.89
CA THR A 256 1.14 -0.84 19.81
C THR A 256 1.98 -0.20 18.69
N GLY A 257 3.31 -0.40 18.76
CA GLY A 257 4.26 -0.03 17.72
C GLY A 257 4.24 -1.02 16.55
N THR A 258 5.38 -1.14 15.87
CA THR A 258 5.53 -1.98 14.67
C THR A 258 6.41 -3.20 14.92
N GLY A 259 6.05 -4.34 14.33
CA GLY A 259 6.86 -5.57 14.39
C GLY A 259 6.84 -6.26 15.75
N ALA A 260 7.89 -7.02 16.05
CA ALA A 260 8.06 -7.83 17.27
C ALA A 260 7.56 -7.15 18.55
N GLY A 261 6.80 -7.89 19.37
CA GLY A 261 6.31 -7.41 20.67
C GLY A 261 5.07 -6.53 20.59
N ASN A 262 4.50 -6.31 19.41
CA ASN A 262 3.32 -5.46 19.20
C ASN A 262 2.10 -6.25 18.67
N TYR A 263 0.96 -5.59 18.52
CA TYR A 263 -0.23 -6.14 17.87
C TYR A 263 -0.86 -5.15 16.87
N SER A 264 -1.66 -5.71 15.96
CA SER A 264 -2.24 -4.98 14.84
C SER A 264 -3.46 -4.17 15.26
N ARG A 265 -3.57 -2.94 14.76
CA ARG A 265 -4.63 -2.01 15.14
C ARG A 265 -5.15 -1.23 13.94
N LEU A 266 -6.46 -1.13 13.83
CA LEU A 266 -7.12 -0.11 13.02
C LEU A 266 -7.52 1.05 13.94
N VAL A 267 -7.10 2.26 13.58
CA VAL A 267 -7.50 3.48 14.30
C VAL A 267 -8.19 4.41 13.32
N THR A 268 -9.42 4.82 13.60
CA THR A 268 -10.07 5.91 12.86
C THR A 268 -10.00 7.23 13.60
N THR A 269 -9.89 8.33 12.85
CA THR A 269 -9.79 9.69 13.37
C THR A 269 -10.80 10.62 12.68
N GLY A 270 -10.98 11.83 13.24
CA GLY A 270 -11.90 12.83 12.70
C GLY A 270 -13.37 12.62 13.09
N ALA A 271 -14.22 13.58 12.75
CA ALA A 271 -15.64 13.60 13.13
C ALA A 271 -16.48 12.51 12.45
N THR A 272 -15.99 11.97 11.32
CA THR A 272 -16.64 10.92 10.52
C THR A 272 -15.96 9.56 10.66
N GLY A 273 -14.98 9.41 11.56
CA GLY A 273 -14.21 8.18 11.76
C GLY A 273 -15.00 7.08 12.45
N THR A 274 -16.06 6.57 11.80
CA THR A 274 -16.83 5.41 12.26
C THR A 274 -16.20 4.11 11.73
N VAL A 275 -16.49 2.99 12.38
CA VAL A 275 -16.22 1.66 11.85
C VAL A 275 -17.50 0.83 11.89
N GLN A 276 -17.88 0.27 10.75
CA GLN A 276 -18.92 -0.75 10.66
C GLN A 276 -18.27 -2.11 10.40
N VAL A 277 -18.52 -3.08 11.27
CA VAL A 277 -17.95 -4.43 11.14
C VAL A 277 -19.01 -5.47 10.74
N ALA A 278 -18.61 -6.36 9.83
CA ALA A 278 -19.28 -7.59 9.45
C ALA A 278 -18.20 -8.64 9.09
N GLY A 279 -18.62 -9.81 8.61
CA GLY A 279 -17.70 -10.83 8.13
C GLY A 279 -16.94 -11.54 9.24
N THR A 280 -15.65 -11.81 9.05
CA THR A 280 -14.84 -12.66 9.94
C THR A 280 -13.73 -11.87 10.64
N LEU A 281 -13.63 -12.04 11.96
CA LEU A 281 -12.47 -11.61 12.75
C LEU A 281 -11.45 -12.74 12.84
N ALA A 282 -10.20 -12.49 12.46
CA ALA A 282 -9.16 -13.51 12.35
C ALA A 282 -7.86 -13.07 13.05
N PRO A 283 -7.72 -13.28 14.37
CA PRO A 283 -6.43 -13.12 15.04
C PRO A 283 -5.41 -14.14 14.56
N VAL A 284 -4.15 -13.70 14.43
CA VAL A 284 -3.02 -14.54 14.01
C VAL A 284 -1.89 -14.39 15.03
N LEU A 285 -1.40 -15.53 15.53
CA LEU A 285 -0.30 -15.60 16.51
C LEU A 285 0.95 -16.29 15.95
N ARG A 286 0.82 -17.01 14.82
CA ARG A 286 1.87 -17.79 14.17
C ARG A 286 1.76 -17.64 12.65
N GLY A 287 2.89 -17.61 11.96
CA GLY A 287 2.93 -17.30 10.53
C GLY A 287 2.70 -15.81 10.21
N ILE A 288 2.88 -14.94 11.21
CA ILE A 288 2.85 -13.49 11.04
C ILE A 288 4.04 -13.09 10.16
N THR A 289 3.77 -12.32 9.11
CA THR A 289 4.79 -11.79 8.18
C THR A 289 5.59 -10.65 8.80
N GLY A 290 6.67 -10.20 8.17
CA GLY A 290 7.46 -9.06 8.65
C GLY A 290 8.35 -9.40 9.85
N ASP A 291 8.60 -8.41 10.70
CA ASP A 291 9.57 -8.51 11.81
C ASP A 291 8.97 -9.12 13.10
N ALA A 292 7.93 -9.94 12.99
CA ALA A 292 7.30 -10.60 14.13
C ALA A 292 8.14 -11.78 14.65
N THR A 293 8.21 -11.94 15.97
CA THR A 293 8.91 -13.06 16.62
C THR A 293 8.21 -14.40 16.39
N ASN A 294 6.89 -14.41 16.18
CA ASN A 294 6.07 -15.61 16.04
C ASN A 294 6.17 -16.57 17.25
N ALA A 295 6.54 -16.04 18.42
CA ALA A 295 6.75 -16.82 19.64
C ALA A 295 5.82 -16.40 20.78
N TYR A 296 5.18 -15.24 20.67
CA TYR A 296 4.33 -14.70 21.72
C TYR A 296 3.12 -15.60 22.01
N THR A 297 2.88 -15.88 23.29
CA THR A 297 1.74 -16.67 23.76
C THR A 297 0.96 -15.82 24.75
N PRO A 298 -0.22 -15.30 24.36
CA PRO A 298 -1.08 -14.53 25.25
C PRO A 298 -1.43 -15.30 26.52
N ALA A 299 -1.36 -14.65 27.67
CA ALA A 299 -1.83 -15.21 28.93
C ALA A 299 -3.36 -15.09 29.02
N LEU A 300 -4.00 -15.97 29.80
CA LEU A 300 -5.42 -15.85 30.15
C LEU A 300 -5.71 -14.46 30.72
N GLY A 301 -6.77 -13.80 30.23
CA GLY A 301 -7.15 -12.44 30.59
C GLY A 301 -6.42 -11.33 29.82
N SER A 302 -5.47 -11.66 28.92
CA SER A 302 -4.84 -10.64 28.06
C SER A 302 -5.89 -10.00 27.14
N SER A 303 -5.77 -8.70 26.91
CA SER A 303 -6.69 -7.92 26.07
C SER A 303 -5.94 -7.06 25.06
N TYR A 304 -6.45 -7.00 23.82
CA TYR A 304 -5.84 -6.31 22.69
C TYR A 304 -6.89 -5.44 22.00
N THR A 305 -6.77 -4.11 22.09
CA THR A 305 -7.71 -3.19 21.41
C THR A 305 -7.35 -3.04 19.94
N ILE A 306 -7.93 -3.90 19.11
CA ILE A 306 -7.60 -4.06 17.68
C ILE A 306 -8.34 -3.07 16.77
N ILE A 307 -9.46 -2.52 17.22
CA ILE A 307 -10.15 -1.42 16.53
C ILE A 307 -10.42 -0.32 17.55
N GLN A 308 -10.06 0.90 17.20
CA GLN A 308 -10.39 2.10 17.95
C GLN A 308 -10.97 3.15 17.00
N THR A 309 -12.08 3.76 17.40
CA THR A 309 -12.82 4.69 16.54
C THR A 309 -13.02 6.04 17.20
N SER A 310 -12.99 7.11 16.42
CA SER A 310 -13.28 8.47 16.92
C SER A 310 -14.77 8.83 16.89
N ALA A 311 -15.56 8.22 16.00
CA ALA A 311 -16.97 8.58 15.79
C ALA A 311 -17.97 7.42 16.03
N GLY A 312 -17.48 6.21 16.33
CA GLY A 312 -18.31 5.09 16.78
C GLY A 312 -18.04 3.77 16.07
N LEU A 313 -18.30 2.67 16.77
CA LEU A 313 -18.27 1.31 16.26
C LEU A 313 -19.71 0.76 16.15
N SER A 314 -20.02 0.11 15.03
CA SER A 314 -21.34 -0.49 14.78
C SER A 314 -21.22 -1.85 14.07
N GLY A 315 -22.31 -2.61 14.06
CA GLY A 315 -22.34 -3.95 13.48
C GLY A 315 -21.77 -5.03 14.41
N SER A 316 -21.50 -6.20 13.83
CA SER A 316 -20.97 -7.37 14.51
C SER A 316 -20.27 -8.25 13.49
N PHE A 317 -19.09 -8.77 13.82
CA PHE A 317 -18.56 -9.91 13.08
C PHE A 317 -19.51 -11.10 13.18
N ALA A 318 -19.63 -11.86 12.10
CA ALA A 318 -20.41 -13.10 12.04
C ALA A 318 -19.68 -14.25 12.73
N SER A 319 -18.34 -14.25 12.69
CA SER A 319 -17.52 -15.27 13.34
C SER A 319 -16.15 -14.75 13.74
N LEU A 320 -15.52 -15.45 14.69
CA LEU A 320 -14.11 -15.29 15.06
C LEU A 320 -13.38 -16.59 14.73
N ALA A 321 -12.46 -16.54 13.78
CA ALA A 321 -11.59 -17.65 13.43
C ALA A 321 -10.50 -17.81 14.49
N GLN A 322 -10.68 -18.76 15.40
CA GLN A 322 -9.72 -19.02 16.47
C GLN A 322 -8.34 -19.39 15.89
N PRO A 323 -7.23 -18.88 16.44
CA PRO A 323 -5.89 -19.29 16.02
C PRO A 323 -5.70 -20.79 16.23
N THR A 324 -5.11 -21.48 15.25
CA THR A 324 -4.81 -22.92 15.36
C THR A 324 -3.57 -23.20 16.19
N ALA A 325 -2.73 -22.18 16.42
CA ALA A 325 -1.52 -22.27 17.22
C ALA A 325 -1.23 -20.93 17.91
N GLY A 326 -0.44 -20.98 18.97
CA GLY A 326 0.07 -19.80 19.70
C GLY A 326 -0.77 -19.33 20.87
N LEU A 327 -1.99 -19.83 21.04
CA LEU A 327 -2.74 -19.70 22.28
C LEU A 327 -2.30 -20.75 23.31
N ALA A 328 -2.37 -20.39 24.58
CA ALA A 328 -2.21 -21.36 25.67
C ALA A 328 -3.32 -22.43 25.61
N SER A 329 -3.02 -23.65 26.07
CA SER A 329 -4.02 -24.72 26.12
C SER A 329 -5.25 -24.32 26.91
N ALA A 330 -6.44 -24.78 26.47
CA ALA A 330 -7.71 -24.49 27.11
C ALA A 330 -8.07 -22.99 27.20
N THR A 331 -7.52 -22.17 26.29
CA THR A 331 -7.92 -20.77 26.07
C THR A 331 -8.52 -20.57 24.67
N ARG A 332 -9.22 -19.46 24.50
CA ARG A 332 -9.72 -18.95 23.21
C ARG A 332 -9.70 -17.43 23.22
N PHE A 333 -9.89 -16.80 22.06
CA PHE A 333 -10.26 -15.39 22.01
C PHE A 333 -11.77 -15.20 22.06
N ASP A 334 -12.24 -14.15 22.71
CA ASP A 334 -13.57 -13.56 22.50
C ASP A 334 -13.45 -12.08 22.16
N ALA A 335 -14.49 -11.54 21.51
CA ALA A 335 -14.60 -10.15 21.13
C ALA A 335 -15.36 -9.34 22.18
N LEU A 336 -14.75 -8.25 22.65
CA LEU A 336 -15.35 -7.27 23.54
C LEU A 336 -15.63 -5.97 22.79
N TYR A 337 -16.91 -5.67 22.58
CA TYR A 337 -17.36 -4.47 21.90
C TYR A 337 -17.67 -3.36 22.89
N SER A 338 -17.24 -2.14 22.57
CA SER A 338 -17.70 -0.90 23.19
C SER A 338 -18.23 0.05 22.11
N PRO A 339 -18.88 1.16 22.46
CA PRO A 339 -19.33 2.14 21.48
C PRO A 339 -18.22 2.70 20.56
N GLN A 340 -16.95 2.60 20.95
CA GLN A 340 -15.82 3.21 20.23
C GLN A 340 -14.60 2.28 20.07
N SER A 341 -14.70 1.02 20.48
CA SER A 341 -13.58 0.08 20.39
C SER A 341 -14.02 -1.37 20.28
N LEU A 342 -13.17 -2.18 19.68
CA LEU A 342 -13.23 -3.63 19.71
C LEU A 342 -11.93 -4.17 20.28
N ALA A 343 -12.03 -5.00 21.31
CA ALA A 343 -10.89 -5.72 21.85
C ALA A 343 -11.04 -7.23 21.67
N LEU A 344 -9.91 -7.91 21.48
CA LEU A 344 -9.80 -9.36 21.61
C LEU A 344 -9.34 -9.67 23.04
N VAL A 345 -10.07 -10.53 23.74
CA VAL A 345 -9.76 -10.94 25.11
C VAL A 345 -9.50 -12.43 25.13
N VAL A 346 -8.40 -12.84 25.77
CA VAL A 346 -8.08 -14.25 25.99
C VAL A 346 -8.91 -14.75 27.15
N THR A 347 -9.76 -15.73 26.89
CA THR A 347 -10.71 -16.27 27.86
C THR A 347 -10.54 -17.79 27.96
N PRO A 348 -11.05 -18.42 29.03
CA PRO A 348 -11.04 -19.87 29.13
C PRO A 348 -11.85 -20.46 27.97
N LEU A 349 -11.43 -21.61 27.45
CA LEU A 349 -12.20 -22.37 26.46
C LEU A 349 -13.57 -22.77 27.03
N SER A 350 -13.61 -23.10 28.33
CA SER A 350 -14.82 -23.37 29.10
C SER A 350 -14.68 -22.80 30.51
N TYR A 351 -15.67 -22.02 30.95
CA TYR A 351 -15.75 -21.54 32.32
C TYR A 351 -16.07 -22.65 33.31
N SER A 352 -16.71 -23.74 32.88
CA SER A 352 -16.96 -24.91 33.72
C SER A 352 -15.70 -25.70 34.08
N ASN A 353 -14.59 -25.52 33.35
CA ASN A 353 -13.34 -26.27 33.52
C ASN A 353 -12.11 -25.34 33.58
N LEU A 354 -12.07 -24.46 34.59
CA LEU A 354 -10.91 -23.59 34.80
C LEU A 354 -9.66 -24.35 35.30
N ALA A 355 -9.81 -25.59 35.81
CA ALA A 355 -8.68 -26.43 36.17
C ALA A 355 -7.75 -26.71 34.97
N ALA A 356 -8.29 -26.80 33.75
CA ALA A 356 -7.51 -26.91 32.52
C ALA A 356 -6.62 -25.68 32.24
N ASN A 357 -6.92 -24.56 32.90
CA ASN A 357 -6.15 -23.31 32.87
C ASN A 357 -5.24 -23.16 34.12
N GLY A 358 -5.13 -24.19 34.96
CA GLY A 358 -4.34 -24.16 36.20
C GLY A 358 -5.01 -23.43 37.36
N LEU A 359 -6.31 -23.12 37.27
CA LEU A 359 -7.05 -22.42 38.31
C LEU A 359 -7.79 -23.40 39.23
N PHE A 360 -7.83 -23.09 40.52
CA PHE A 360 -8.62 -23.87 41.47
C PHE A 360 -10.11 -23.78 41.14
N THR A 361 -10.81 -24.92 41.15
CA THR A 361 -12.24 -24.99 40.88
C THR A 361 -12.93 -25.84 41.95
N SER A 362 -14.02 -25.31 42.51
CA SER A 362 -14.96 -26.08 43.33
C SER A 362 -16.10 -26.61 42.47
N ALA A 363 -16.89 -27.55 42.99
CA ALA A 363 -18.11 -28.02 42.32
C ALA A 363 -19.07 -26.86 42.01
N ASN A 364 -19.22 -25.92 42.95
CA ASN A 364 -20.06 -24.73 42.77
C ASN A 364 -19.51 -23.82 41.66
N ALA A 365 -18.19 -23.59 41.63
CA ALA A 365 -17.57 -22.78 40.58
C ALA A 365 -17.76 -23.41 39.19
N SER A 366 -17.62 -24.74 39.09
CA SER A 366 -17.83 -25.48 37.85
C SER A 366 -19.29 -25.42 37.39
N ALA A 367 -20.24 -25.49 38.32
CA ALA A 367 -21.67 -25.36 38.02
C ALA A 367 -22.03 -23.96 37.50
N VAL A 368 -21.52 -22.91 38.15
CA VAL A 368 -21.68 -21.52 37.67
C VAL A 368 -21.00 -21.35 36.30
N GLY A 369 -19.81 -21.92 36.12
CA GLY A 369 -19.10 -21.91 34.85
C GLY A 369 -19.88 -22.60 33.72
N GLY A 370 -20.56 -23.72 34.01
CA GLY A 370 -21.44 -24.38 33.04
C GLY A 370 -22.66 -23.52 32.67
N ALA A 371 -23.21 -22.78 33.64
CA ALA A 371 -24.26 -21.82 33.35
C ALA A 371 -23.74 -20.68 32.45
N LEU A 372 -22.54 -20.15 32.71
CA LEU A 372 -21.89 -19.14 31.86
C LEU A 372 -21.66 -19.69 30.44
N ASP A 373 -21.09 -20.87 30.30
CA ASP A 373 -20.82 -21.49 29.00
C ASP A 373 -22.09 -21.69 28.17
N SER A 374 -23.23 -22.01 28.81
CA SER A 374 -24.50 -22.23 28.10
C SER A 374 -25.14 -20.96 27.53
N ILE A 375 -24.78 -19.78 28.07
CA ILE A 375 -25.28 -18.47 27.61
C ILE A 375 -24.19 -17.65 26.90
N ARG A 376 -22.97 -18.17 26.79
CA ARG A 376 -21.84 -17.49 26.15
C ARG A 376 -22.06 -17.42 24.65
N PRO A 377 -21.95 -16.23 24.04
CA PRO A 377 -22.15 -16.11 22.61
C PRO A 377 -21.01 -16.78 21.82
N THR A 378 -21.25 -16.91 20.51
CA THR A 378 -20.20 -17.16 19.53
C THR A 378 -19.11 -16.10 19.66
N ALA A 379 -17.86 -16.51 19.73
CA ALA A 379 -16.72 -15.70 20.17
C ALA A 379 -16.49 -14.37 19.44
N GLY A 380 -16.98 -14.21 18.21
CA GLY A 380 -16.84 -12.96 17.43
C GLY A 380 -18.04 -12.02 17.48
N VAL A 381 -19.18 -12.49 17.97
CA VAL A 381 -20.45 -11.79 17.84
C VAL A 381 -20.59 -10.75 18.94
N ALA A 382 -21.12 -9.58 18.58
CA ALA A 382 -21.38 -8.51 19.52
C ALA A 382 -22.31 -8.96 20.65
N LEU A 383 -21.83 -8.72 21.87
CA LEU A 383 -22.53 -8.95 23.12
C LEU A 383 -23.63 -7.89 23.30
N THR A 384 -24.91 -8.32 23.33
CA THR A 384 -26.06 -7.41 23.51
C THR A 384 -26.90 -7.77 24.73
N GLY A 385 -27.71 -6.81 25.21
CA GLY A 385 -28.64 -7.02 26.33
C GLY A 385 -27.97 -7.40 27.66
N ALA A 386 -28.70 -8.16 28.48
CA ALA A 386 -28.24 -8.58 29.82
C ALA A 386 -27.01 -9.50 29.77
N THR A 387 -26.96 -10.41 28.79
CA THR A 387 -25.77 -11.24 28.52
C THR A 387 -24.55 -10.40 28.19
N GLY A 388 -24.74 -9.30 27.45
CA GLY A 388 -23.67 -8.38 27.15
C GLY A 388 -23.09 -7.70 28.38
N GLY A 389 -23.94 -7.17 29.26
CA GLY A 389 -23.50 -6.58 30.53
C GLY A 389 -22.71 -7.56 31.40
N LEU A 390 -23.15 -8.82 31.46
CA LEU A 390 -22.48 -9.88 32.22
C LEU A 390 -21.08 -10.20 31.68
N PHE A 391 -20.95 -10.50 30.38
CA PHE A 391 -19.65 -10.88 29.81
C PHE A 391 -18.70 -9.71 29.68
N THR A 392 -19.20 -8.49 29.43
CA THR A 392 -18.36 -7.28 29.50
C THR A 392 -17.71 -7.16 30.88
N GLY A 393 -18.47 -7.29 31.96
CA GLY A 393 -17.91 -7.25 33.33
C GLY A 393 -17.02 -8.44 33.68
N LEU A 394 -17.10 -9.55 32.94
CA LEU A 394 -16.23 -10.72 33.12
C LEU A 394 -14.90 -10.58 32.35
N TYR A 395 -14.89 -9.78 31.28
CA TYR A 395 -13.74 -9.57 30.40
C TYR A 395 -12.89 -8.35 30.79
N THR A 396 -13.44 -7.44 31.59
CA THR A 396 -12.78 -6.29 32.20
C THR A 396 -12.39 -6.56 33.64
#